data_AF-A0A3S3VHN8-F1
#
_entry.id   AF-A0A3S3VHN8-F1
#
_cell.length_a   1.000
_cell.length_b   1.000
_cell.length_c   1.000
_cell.angle_alpha   90.00
_cell.angle_beta   90.00
_cell.angle_gamma   90.00
#
_symmetry.space_group_name_H-M   'P 1'
#
loop_
_entity.id
_entity.type
_entity.pdbx_description
1 polymer ?
#
loop_
_entity_poly.entity_id
_entity_poly.type
_entity_poly.pdbx_seq_one_letter_code
_entity_poly.pdbx_strand_id
1 'polypeptide(L)'
;MWCSRSCLLLPCSTCSAFVSRAGPTALSQSIIIRKEVKHDHRIRSPNSSNVAKVMWALGELGLEHQRTDVAGPFGQNREPAYLAMNPNGLIPVLVDGDDVLWESNAIFRYLAARYGDGKLWSSNAGERARSDRWMDWGSLTFFLKVLTLMRSAEGAEREAAIAELIEPCAIIDAALGMHSFLAGDQLSIGDLGSGLTTTR
;
A
#
# COMPACT_ATOMS: atom_id res chain seq x y z
N MET A 1 -12.48 -18.19 5.99
CA MET A 1 -13.17 -17.91 7.26
C MET A 1 -12.46 -16.75 7.93
N TRP A 2 -12.94 -15.53 7.69
CA TRP A 2 -12.49 -14.34 8.43
C TRP A 2 -13.36 -14.22 9.68
N CYS A 3 -12.74 -14.40 10.84
CA CYS A 3 -13.43 -14.43 12.13
C CYS A 3 -13.49 -13.01 12.70
N SER A 4 -14.71 -12.58 12.93
CA SER A 4 -15.13 -11.36 13.60
C SER A 4 -14.54 -11.24 15.02
N ARG A 5 -14.12 -10.03 15.40
CA ARG A 5 -14.28 -9.42 16.74
C ARG A 5 -13.58 -8.06 16.80
N SER A 6 -14.41 -7.02 16.73
CA SER A 6 -14.47 -5.89 17.67
C SER A 6 -13.16 -5.28 18.16
N CYS A 7 -12.95 -4.02 17.77
CA CYS A 7 -12.54 -2.90 18.63
C CYS A 7 -11.91 -3.30 19.99
N LEU A 8 -10.58 -3.24 20.07
CA LEU A 8 -9.83 -3.37 21.32
C LEU A 8 -8.95 -2.14 21.50
N LEU A 9 -9.58 -1.06 21.98
CA LEU A 9 -8.91 0.11 22.55
C LEU A 9 -9.52 0.45 23.92
N LEU A 10 -9.59 -0.52 24.83
CA LEU A 10 -9.61 -0.29 26.28
C LEU A 10 -8.87 -1.43 27.00
N PRO A 11 -8.20 -1.15 28.14
CA PRO A 11 -7.00 -1.86 28.57
C PRO A 11 -7.30 -3.15 29.34
N CYS A 12 -6.62 -4.25 28.99
CA CYS A 12 -6.55 -5.45 29.80
C CYS A 12 -5.09 -5.71 30.23
N SER A 13 -4.90 -5.92 31.53
CA SER A 13 -3.68 -5.78 32.33
C SER A 13 -2.68 -6.94 32.23
N THR A 14 -2.55 -7.60 31.08
CA THR A 14 -1.64 -8.76 30.91
C THR A 14 -0.55 -8.60 29.86
N CYS A 15 -0.40 -7.44 29.22
CA CYS A 15 0.67 -7.20 28.24
C CYS A 15 1.77 -6.28 28.78
N SER A 16 2.45 -6.71 29.85
CA SER A 16 3.77 -6.19 30.21
C SER A 16 4.84 -7.11 29.63
N ALA A 17 5.36 -6.76 28.46
CA ALA A 17 6.73 -7.07 28.07
C ALA A 17 7.25 -5.90 27.23
N PHE A 18 8.28 -5.28 27.78
CA PHE A 18 8.70 -3.92 27.56
C PHE A 18 9.70 -3.82 26.41
N VAL A 19 9.48 -2.81 25.58
CA VAL A 19 10.43 -2.04 24.78
C VAL A 19 11.90 -2.24 25.17
N SER A 20 12.76 -2.60 24.21
CA SER A 20 14.16 -2.17 24.26
C SER A 20 14.82 -2.09 22.88
N ARG A 21 15.41 -0.90 22.64
CA ARG A 21 16.30 -0.45 21.56
C ARG A 21 15.66 0.17 20.32
N ALA A 22 15.36 1.46 20.46
CA ALA A 22 15.45 2.44 19.40
C ALA A 22 16.91 2.61 18.91
N GLY A 23 17.07 2.75 17.59
CA GLY A 23 18.20 3.37 16.91
C GLY A 23 17.64 4.28 15.79
N PRO A 24 18.31 5.38 15.42
CA PRO A 24 17.71 6.47 14.64
C PRO A 24 17.69 6.20 13.12
N THR A 25 16.60 6.65 12.49
CA THR A 25 16.45 7.20 11.11
C THR A 25 16.98 6.41 9.90
N ALA A 26 16.07 5.99 9.00
CA ALA A 26 16.09 6.21 7.53
C ALA A 26 15.15 5.22 6.80
N LEU A 27 14.10 5.73 6.14
CA LEU A 27 13.22 4.98 5.23
C LEU A 27 13.79 5.01 3.81
N SER A 28 14.18 3.87 3.22
CA SER A 28 14.40 3.77 1.77
C SER A 28 14.68 2.33 1.28
N GLN A 29 13.77 1.62 0.57
CA GLN A 29 14.07 0.47 -0.36
C GLN A 29 12.94 0.23 -1.41
N SER A 30 13.23 -0.36 -2.60
CA SER A 30 12.40 -0.26 -3.83
C SER A 30 12.33 -1.44 -4.82
N ILE A 31 11.47 -1.35 -5.88
CA ILE A 31 11.19 -2.39 -6.91
C ILE A 31 11.04 -1.85 -8.37
N ILE A 32 11.61 -2.57 -9.37
CA ILE A 32 11.14 -2.73 -10.77
C ILE A 32 10.47 -4.10 -10.90
N ILE A 33 9.29 -4.17 -11.50
CA ILE A 33 8.59 -5.44 -11.77
C ILE A 33 8.63 -5.69 -13.28
N ARG A 34 9.34 -6.72 -13.72
CA ARG A 34 9.33 -7.18 -15.12
C ARG A 34 8.51 -8.46 -15.22
N LYS A 35 7.59 -8.56 -16.16
CA LYS A 35 6.84 -9.80 -16.39
C LYS A 35 7.58 -10.69 -17.40
N GLU A 36 8.42 -11.60 -16.91
CA GLU A 36 8.80 -12.90 -17.53
C GLU A 36 9.71 -13.73 -16.59
N VAL A 37 9.87 -15.03 -16.83
CA VAL A 37 10.10 -16.14 -15.85
C VAL A 37 11.48 -16.21 -15.18
N LYS A 38 11.54 -16.41 -13.83
CA LYS A 38 12.33 -17.43 -13.09
C LYS A 38 12.22 -17.27 -11.56
N HIS A 39 12.16 -18.40 -10.85
CA HIS A 39 11.86 -18.54 -9.42
C HIS A 39 12.92 -17.93 -8.48
N ASP A 40 12.47 -17.12 -7.51
CA ASP A 40 12.98 -17.12 -6.12
C ASP A 40 11.83 -16.73 -5.16
N HIS A 41 11.45 -17.67 -4.29
CA HIS A 41 10.28 -17.60 -3.41
C HIS A 41 10.56 -16.86 -2.08
N ARG A 42 11.23 -15.71 -2.13
CA ARG A 42 11.46 -14.88 -0.93
C ARG A 42 10.56 -13.65 -0.95
N ILE A 43 9.27 -13.86 -0.65
CA ILE A 43 8.36 -12.76 -0.32
C ILE A 43 8.69 -12.27 1.10
N ARG A 44 9.64 -11.35 1.19
CA ARG A 44 9.81 -10.46 2.34
C ARG A 44 9.86 -9.05 1.77
N SER A 45 8.89 -8.20 2.11
CA SER A 45 8.86 -6.81 1.65
C SER A 45 9.28 -5.89 2.80
N PRO A 46 10.53 -5.38 2.83
CA PRO A 46 10.86 -4.29 3.74
C PRO A 46 11.00 -2.99 2.93
N ASN A 47 10.18 -1.97 3.26
CA ASN A 47 10.50 -0.53 3.22
C ASN A 47 9.86 0.42 2.17
N SER A 48 8.88 0.01 1.35
CA SER A 48 8.04 0.98 0.62
C SER A 48 6.57 0.56 0.57
N SER A 49 5.68 1.41 1.08
CA SER A 49 4.23 1.19 1.04
C SER A 49 3.70 1.13 -0.39
N ASN A 50 4.21 1.99 -1.28
CA ASN A 50 3.81 2.02 -2.70
C ASN A 50 4.21 0.75 -3.44
N VAL A 51 5.36 0.19 -3.09
CA VAL A 51 5.83 -1.10 -3.61
C VAL A 51 4.98 -2.25 -3.07
N ALA A 52 4.72 -2.25 -1.76
CA ALA A 52 3.91 -3.28 -1.11
C ALA A 52 2.51 -3.36 -1.74
N LYS A 53 1.93 -2.23 -2.16
CA LYS A 53 0.65 -2.18 -2.90
C LYS A 53 0.70 -3.06 -4.15
N VAL A 54 1.72 -2.85 -4.98
CA VAL A 54 1.84 -3.58 -6.26
C VAL A 54 2.13 -5.06 -6.01
N MET A 55 2.99 -5.39 -5.03
CA MET A 55 3.27 -6.78 -4.68
C MET A 55 2.03 -7.51 -4.16
N TRP A 56 1.20 -6.84 -3.35
CA TRP A 56 -0.05 -7.41 -2.88
C TRP A 56 -1.01 -7.65 -4.05
N ALA A 57 -1.17 -6.67 -4.94
CA ALA A 57 -2.00 -6.83 -6.14
C ALA A 57 -1.56 -8.01 -7.02
N LEU A 58 -0.25 -8.18 -7.25
CA LEU A 58 0.28 -9.33 -7.99
C LEU A 58 -0.02 -10.66 -7.28
N GLY A 59 0.06 -10.68 -5.95
CA GLY A 59 -0.30 -11.83 -5.14
C GLY A 59 -1.77 -12.21 -5.24
N GLU A 60 -2.68 -11.23 -5.09
CA GLU A 60 -4.14 -11.45 -5.22
C GLU A 60 -4.53 -11.93 -6.62
N LEU A 61 -3.83 -11.45 -7.64
CA LEU A 61 -4.05 -11.84 -9.03
C LEU A 61 -3.32 -13.13 -9.45
N GLY A 62 -2.49 -13.69 -8.57
CA GLY A 62 -1.68 -14.88 -8.87
C GLY A 62 -0.70 -14.68 -10.03
N LEU A 63 -0.22 -13.46 -10.24
CA LEU A 63 0.63 -13.12 -11.38
C LEU A 63 2.10 -13.42 -11.10
N GLU A 64 2.70 -14.26 -11.94
CA GLU A 64 4.14 -14.44 -11.95
C GLU A 64 4.86 -13.16 -12.39
N HIS A 65 5.98 -12.86 -11.73
CA HIS A 65 6.74 -11.65 -11.98
C HIS A 65 8.21 -11.81 -11.56
N GLN A 66 9.09 -11.06 -12.22
CA GLN A 66 10.45 -10.80 -11.75
C GLN A 66 10.50 -9.49 -11.00
N ARG A 67 11.27 -9.48 -9.92
CA ARG A 67 11.52 -8.31 -9.08
C ARG A 67 12.99 -7.92 -9.16
N THR A 68 13.25 -6.65 -9.41
CA THR A 68 14.60 -6.08 -9.30
C THR A 68 14.57 -4.95 -8.29
N ASP A 69 15.39 -5.07 -7.23
CA ASP A 69 15.45 -4.05 -6.20
C ASP A 69 16.34 -2.88 -6.65
N VAL A 70 15.81 -1.66 -6.50
CA VAL A 70 16.48 -0.40 -6.85
C VAL A 70 16.28 0.63 -5.73
N ALA A 71 16.84 1.84 -5.87
CA ALA A 71 16.86 2.94 -4.92
C ALA A 71 17.28 2.59 -3.47
N GLY A 72 17.31 3.60 -2.60
CA GLY A 72 17.82 3.46 -1.24
C GLY A 72 19.23 2.86 -1.23
N PRO A 73 19.49 1.77 -0.50
CA PRO A 73 20.80 1.13 -0.46
C PRO A 73 21.22 0.48 -1.79
N PHE A 74 20.28 0.21 -2.71
CA PHE A 74 20.56 -0.43 -4.00
C PHE A 74 20.95 0.57 -5.10
N GLY A 75 20.62 1.85 -4.93
CA GLY A 75 20.94 2.90 -5.91
C GLY A 75 20.23 2.72 -7.27
N GLN A 76 20.88 3.07 -8.37
CA GLN A 76 20.44 2.87 -9.77
C GLN A 76 19.20 3.68 -10.24
N ASN A 77 18.33 4.13 -9.33
CA ASN A 77 17.12 4.89 -9.67
C ASN A 77 17.38 6.31 -10.22
N ARG A 78 18.64 6.71 -10.30
CA ARG A 78 19.11 7.97 -10.89
C ARG A 78 19.95 7.75 -12.15
N GLU A 79 20.19 6.50 -12.54
CA GLU A 79 20.90 6.19 -13.77
C GLU A 79 20.02 6.52 -14.99
N PRO A 80 20.62 6.95 -16.12
CA PRO A 80 19.87 7.31 -17.31
C PRO A 80 18.89 6.21 -17.78
N ALA A 81 19.30 4.94 -17.68
CA ALA A 81 18.46 3.81 -18.05
C ALA A 81 17.20 3.68 -17.18
N TYR A 82 17.29 3.99 -15.89
CA TYR A 82 16.12 4.00 -15.00
C TYR A 82 15.25 5.23 -15.24
N LEU A 83 15.87 6.41 -15.37
CA LEU A 83 15.15 7.67 -15.61
C LEU A 83 14.38 7.67 -16.94
N ALA A 84 14.84 6.89 -17.93
CA ALA A 84 14.10 6.65 -19.16
C ALA A 84 12.76 5.91 -18.93
N MET A 85 12.66 5.09 -17.88
CA MET A 85 11.41 4.42 -17.50
C MET A 85 10.56 5.26 -16.54
N ASN A 86 11.18 5.91 -15.56
CA ASN A 86 10.50 6.80 -14.62
C ASN A 86 11.33 8.07 -14.38
N PRO A 87 10.96 9.21 -14.98
CA PRO A 87 11.74 10.45 -14.88
C PRO A 87 11.78 11.01 -13.45
N ASN A 88 10.85 10.60 -12.58
CA ASN A 88 10.85 11.00 -11.17
C ASN A 88 12.01 10.34 -10.39
N GLY A 89 12.58 9.25 -10.92
CA GLY A 89 13.55 8.41 -10.21
C GLY A 89 12.94 7.79 -8.94
N LEU A 90 11.63 7.55 -8.97
CA LEU A 90 10.84 6.96 -7.90
C LEU A 90 10.39 5.55 -8.28
N ILE A 91 9.74 4.90 -7.33
CA ILE A 91 9.40 3.48 -7.32
C ILE A 91 8.00 3.30 -6.74
N PRO A 92 7.23 2.30 -7.18
CA PRO A 92 7.59 1.25 -8.13
C PRO A 92 7.54 1.66 -9.62
N VAL A 93 8.15 0.84 -10.47
CA VAL A 93 7.94 0.80 -11.93
C VAL A 93 7.48 -0.61 -12.33
N LEU A 94 6.42 -0.71 -13.13
CA LEU A 94 5.97 -1.95 -13.77
C LEU A 94 6.37 -1.91 -15.24
N VAL A 95 6.91 -3.02 -15.73
CA VAL A 95 7.16 -3.29 -17.15
C VAL A 95 6.38 -4.56 -17.54
N ASP A 96 5.41 -4.41 -18.44
CA ASP A 96 4.56 -5.49 -18.94
C ASP A 96 4.50 -5.44 -20.48
N GLY A 97 5.35 -6.23 -21.14
CA GLY A 97 5.57 -6.11 -22.58
C GLY A 97 6.12 -4.73 -22.94
N ASP A 98 5.40 -4.01 -23.80
CA ASP A 98 5.74 -2.65 -24.22
C ASP A 98 5.26 -1.57 -23.24
N ASP A 99 4.41 -1.93 -22.27
CA ASP A 99 3.89 -0.99 -21.27
C ASP A 99 4.92 -0.74 -20.16
N VAL A 100 5.33 0.52 -19.97
CA VAL A 100 6.18 0.97 -18.86
C VAL A 100 5.40 1.96 -18.01
N LEU A 101 5.05 1.56 -16.79
CA LEU A 101 4.16 2.32 -15.91
C LEU A 101 4.83 2.66 -14.59
N TRP A 102 4.58 3.88 -14.12
CA TRP A 102 4.91 4.35 -12.78
C TRP A 102 3.66 4.96 -12.14
N GLU A 103 3.74 5.32 -10.86
CA GLU A 103 2.61 5.51 -9.93
C GLU A 103 1.94 4.22 -9.49
N SER A 104 2.03 3.91 -8.19
CA SER A 104 1.50 2.66 -7.62
C SER A 104 -0.01 2.50 -7.82
N ASN A 105 -0.80 3.57 -7.65
CA ASN A 105 -2.25 3.54 -7.90
C ASN A 105 -2.56 3.30 -9.40
N ALA A 106 -1.77 3.85 -10.32
CA ALA A 106 -1.97 3.65 -11.77
C ALA A 106 -1.59 2.23 -12.20
N ILE A 107 -0.42 1.75 -11.77
CA ILE A 107 0.01 0.36 -11.95
C ILE A 107 -1.07 -0.60 -11.46
N PHE A 108 -1.65 -0.30 -10.30
CA PHE A 108 -2.61 -1.21 -9.72
C PHE A 108 -3.95 -1.22 -10.48
N ARG A 109 -4.46 -0.07 -10.92
CA ARG A 109 -5.60 -0.01 -11.84
C ARG A 109 -5.33 -0.78 -13.13
N TYR A 110 -4.13 -0.65 -13.70
CA TYR A 110 -3.73 -1.41 -14.89
C TYR A 110 -3.79 -2.93 -14.65
N LEU A 111 -3.18 -3.42 -13.57
CA LEU A 111 -3.18 -4.85 -13.23
C LEU A 111 -4.61 -5.37 -12.98
N ALA A 112 -5.41 -4.61 -12.24
CA ALA A 112 -6.80 -4.98 -11.94
C ALA A 112 -7.68 -4.99 -13.20
N ALA A 113 -7.51 -4.00 -14.09
CA ALA A 113 -8.26 -3.92 -15.34
C ALA A 113 -7.86 -5.04 -16.33
N ARG A 114 -6.55 -5.31 -16.45
CA ARG A 114 -6.01 -6.24 -17.45
C ARG A 114 -6.11 -7.70 -17.02
N TYR A 115 -5.93 -7.98 -15.73
CA TYR A 115 -5.80 -9.34 -15.20
C TYR A 115 -6.83 -9.70 -14.13
N GLY A 116 -7.60 -8.72 -13.62
CA GLY A 116 -8.52 -8.94 -12.51
C GLY A 116 -9.89 -9.49 -12.87
N ASP A 117 -10.20 -9.64 -14.17
CA ASP A 117 -11.47 -10.22 -14.67
C ASP A 117 -12.72 -9.61 -13.99
N GLY A 118 -12.71 -8.29 -13.79
CA GLY A 118 -13.78 -7.55 -13.14
C GLY A 118 -13.88 -7.69 -11.62
N LYS A 119 -13.08 -8.55 -10.98
CA LYS A 119 -13.16 -8.84 -9.53
C LYS A 119 -12.61 -7.70 -8.67
N LEU A 120 -11.42 -7.20 -9.02
CA LEU A 120 -10.78 -6.10 -8.26
C LEU A 120 -11.22 -4.72 -8.76
N TRP A 121 -11.62 -4.62 -10.03
CA TRP A 121 -12.02 -3.37 -10.67
C TRP A 121 -13.21 -3.61 -11.61
N SER A 122 -14.39 -3.20 -11.16
CA SER A 122 -15.66 -3.47 -11.87
C SER A 122 -15.74 -2.74 -13.21
N SER A 123 -16.41 -3.37 -14.19
CA SER A 123 -16.78 -2.71 -15.46
C SER A 123 -17.94 -1.73 -15.29
N ASN A 124 -18.71 -1.82 -14.21
CA ASN A 124 -19.75 -0.86 -13.88
C ASN A 124 -19.12 0.45 -13.37
N ALA A 125 -19.44 1.57 -14.02
CA ALA A 125 -18.84 2.87 -13.69
C ALA A 125 -19.11 3.32 -12.25
N GLY A 126 -20.29 3.05 -11.70
CA GLY A 126 -20.65 3.43 -10.34
C GLY A 126 -19.92 2.60 -9.27
N GLU A 127 -19.81 1.30 -9.48
CA GLU A 127 -19.01 0.40 -8.60
C GLU A 127 -17.54 0.77 -8.63
N ARG A 128 -17.01 0.99 -9.84
CA ARG A 128 -15.63 1.43 -10.06
C ARG A 128 -15.34 2.74 -9.32
N ALA A 129 -16.18 3.76 -9.48
CA ALA A 129 -16.01 5.05 -8.82
C ALA A 129 -16.03 4.94 -7.28
N ARG A 130 -16.82 4.02 -6.71
CA ARG A 130 -16.79 3.75 -5.26
C ARG A 130 -15.45 3.20 -4.80
N SER A 131 -14.87 2.27 -5.57
CA SER A 131 -13.53 1.73 -5.28
C SER A 131 -12.41 2.76 -5.50
N ASP A 132 -12.47 3.53 -6.60
CA ASP A 132 -11.50 4.58 -6.91
C ASP A 132 -11.47 5.66 -5.83
N ARG A 133 -12.64 6.07 -5.32
CA ARG A 133 -12.75 7.03 -4.21
C ARG A 133 -11.91 6.60 -3.01
N TRP A 134 -12.02 5.34 -2.59
CA TRP A 134 -11.28 4.84 -1.42
C TRP A 134 -9.78 4.71 -1.69
N MET A 135 -9.40 4.30 -2.90
CA MET A 135 -7.99 4.28 -3.29
C MET A 135 -7.37 5.68 -3.27
N ASP A 136 -8.04 6.66 -3.88
CA ASP A 136 -7.51 8.01 -4.00
C ASP A 136 -7.54 8.73 -2.65
N TRP A 137 -8.64 8.64 -1.89
CA TRP A 137 -8.71 9.17 -0.53
C TRP A 137 -7.67 8.51 0.39
N GLY A 138 -7.47 7.19 0.26
CA GLY A 138 -6.46 6.45 1.00
C GLY A 138 -5.04 6.97 0.74
N SER A 139 -4.67 7.22 -0.53
CA SER A 139 -3.35 7.71 -0.90
C SER A 139 -3.16 9.21 -0.65
N LEU A 140 -4.17 10.04 -0.93
CA LEU A 140 -4.06 11.50 -0.98
C LEU A 140 -4.50 12.19 0.31
N THR A 141 -5.26 11.52 1.17
CA THR A 141 -5.74 12.09 2.43
C THR A 141 -5.22 11.31 3.61
N PHE A 142 -5.51 10.00 3.67
CA PHE A 142 -5.16 9.19 4.83
C PHE A 142 -3.64 8.97 4.93
N PHE A 143 -3.01 8.50 3.85
CA PHE A 143 -1.59 8.18 3.88
C PHE A 143 -0.71 9.41 4.11
N LEU A 144 -1.10 10.60 3.64
CA LEU A 144 -0.35 11.83 3.94
C LEU A 144 -0.31 12.14 5.45
N LYS A 145 -1.41 11.91 6.18
CA LYS A 145 -1.44 12.05 7.63
C LYS A 145 -0.60 10.97 8.32
N VAL A 146 -0.62 9.74 7.82
CA VAL A 146 0.27 8.66 8.29
C VAL A 146 1.75 9.02 8.05
N LEU A 147 2.09 9.58 6.89
CA LEU A 147 3.43 10.08 6.59
C LEU A 147 3.87 11.16 7.59
N THR A 148 2.98 12.08 7.96
CA THR A 148 3.23 13.08 9.00
C THR A 148 3.59 12.39 10.32
N LEU A 149 2.74 11.48 10.82
CA LEU A 149 2.99 10.72 12.05
C LEU A 149 4.32 9.95 12.03
N MET A 150 4.68 9.34 10.89
CA MET A 150 5.94 8.60 10.76
C MET A 150 7.17 9.51 10.80
N ARG A 151 7.02 10.80 10.48
CA ARG A 151 8.10 11.79 10.47
C ARG A 151 8.16 12.64 11.73
N SER A 152 7.08 12.65 12.52
CA SER A 152 6.99 13.46 13.73
C SER A 152 7.95 13.02 14.83
N ALA A 153 8.58 13.99 15.50
CA ALA A 153 9.33 13.76 16.71
C ALA A 153 8.40 13.39 17.89
N GLU A 154 8.95 12.76 18.92
CA GLU A 154 8.22 12.37 20.12
C GLU A 154 7.63 13.58 20.88
N GLY A 155 6.65 13.30 21.75
CA GLY A 155 5.96 14.30 22.55
C GLY A 155 4.84 15.00 21.77
N ALA A 156 4.69 16.32 21.98
CA ALA A 156 3.55 17.08 21.48
C ALA A 156 3.36 17.02 19.95
N GLU A 157 4.45 16.92 19.17
CA GLU A 157 4.36 16.79 17.72
C GLU A 157 3.71 15.46 17.30
N ARG A 158 4.18 14.34 17.87
CA ARG A 158 3.60 13.02 17.64
C ARG A 158 2.15 12.95 18.13
N GLU A 159 1.84 13.52 19.28
CA GLU A 159 0.46 13.57 19.82
C GLU A 159 -0.48 14.32 18.87
N ALA A 160 -0.06 15.46 18.33
CA ALA A 160 -0.84 16.20 17.34
C ALA A 160 -1.04 15.40 16.04
N ALA A 161 0.01 14.73 15.54
CA ALA A 161 -0.09 13.89 14.34
C ALA A 161 -1.02 12.67 14.54
N ILE A 162 -1.05 12.10 15.75
CA ILE A 162 -2.01 11.04 16.13
C ILE A 162 -3.43 11.59 16.14
N ALA A 163 -3.66 12.78 16.71
CA ALA A 163 -4.98 13.40 16.76
C ALA A 163 -5.58 13.63 15.36
N GLU A 164 -4.73 14.03 14.40
CA GLU A 164 -5.11 14.22 12.99
C GLU A 164 -5.58 12.94 12.27
N LEU A 165 -5.26 11.76 12.81
CA LEU A 165 -5.67 10.45 12.27
C LEU A 165 -7.00 9.94 12.85
N ILE A 166 -7.50 10.54 13.95
CA ILE A 166 -8.73 10.07 14.61
C ILE A 166 -9.92 10.07 13.64
N GLU A 167 -10.18 11.21 12.99
CA GLU A 167 -11.32 11.34 12.07
C GLU A 167 -11.19 10.43 10.83
N PRO A 168 -10.05 10.38 10.10
CA PRO A 168 -9.88 9.41 9.02
C PRO A 168 -10.04 7.95 9.44
N CYS A 169 -9.53 7.56 10.62
CA CYS A 169 -9.73 6.21 11.14
C CYS A 169 -11.21 5.93 11.44
N ALA A 170 -11.95 6.92 11.97
CA ALA A 170 -13.39 6.78 12.19
C ALA A 170 -14.18 6.63 10.87
N ILE A 171 -13.76 7.32 9.79
CA ILE A 171 -14.35 7.16 8.46
C ILE A 171 -14.14 5.74 7.92
N ILE A 172 -12.94 5.19 8.10
CA ILE A 172 -12.61 3.80 7.73
C ILE A 172 -13.44 2.81 8.56
N ASP A 173 -13.49 2.99 9.88
CA ASP A 173 -14.23 2.11 10.80
C ASP A 173 -15.73 2.10 10.50
N ALA A 174 -16.32 3.28 10.23
CA ALA A 174 -17.72 3.39 9.83
C ALA A 174 -18.01 2.62 8.53
N ALA A 175 -17.12 2.69 7.53
CA ALA A 175 -17.28 1.94 6.28
C ALA A 175 -17.20 0.43 6.51
N LEU A 176 -16.22 -0.04 7.30
CA LEU A 176 -16.04 -1.46 7.64
C LEU A 176 -17.09 -1.99 8.62
N GLY A 177 -17.79 -1.11 9.34
CA GLY A 177 -18.97 -1.47 10.14
C GLY A 177 -20.21 -1.77 9.29
N MET A 178 -20.25 -1.26 8.05
CA MET A 178 -21.36 -1.45 7.11
C MET A 178 -21.09 -2.53 6.05
N HIS A 179 -19.83 -2.72 5.70
CA HIS A 179 -19.41 -3.55 4.57
C HIS A 179 -18.22 -4.44 4.94
N SER A 180 -18.06 -5.56 4.24
CA SER A 180 -16.91 -6.45 4.46
C SER A 180 -15.58 -5.83 4.01
N PHE A 181 -15.64 -4.88 3.08
CA PHE A 181 -14.53 -4.14 2.48
C PHE A 181 -14.92 -2.66 2.32
N LEU A 182 -13.95 -1.78 2.11
CA LEU A 182 -14.20 -0.33 2.06
C LEU A 182 -15.19 0.06 0.97
N ALA A 183 -15.09 -0.57 -0.20
CA ALA A 183 -15.93 -0.25 -1.35
C ALA A 183 -17.23 -1.07 -1.43
N GLY A 184 -17.45 -2.03 -0.53
CA GLY A 184 -18.60 -2.94 -0.54
C GLY A 184 -18.28 -4.31 0.02
N ASP A 185 -18.94 -5.36 -0.48
CA ASP A 185 -18.82 -6.72 0.08
C ASP A 185 -17.83 -7.62 -0.67
N GLN A 186 -17.06 -7.05 -1.60
CA GLN A 186 -16.00 -7.73 -2.32
C GLN A 186 -14.71 -6.94 -2.23
N LEU A 187 -13.59 -7.67 -2.16
CA LEU A 187 -12.26 -7.08 -2.21
C LEU A 187 -12.12 -6.30 -3.51
N SER A 188 -11.70 -5.05 -3.40
CA SER A 188 -11.56 -4.16 -4.54
C SER A 188 -10.25 -3.41 -4.49
N ILE A 189 -9.99 -2.63 -5.53
CA ILE A 189 -8.84 -1.74 -5.52
C ILE A 189 -8.89 -0.68 -4.40
N GLY A 190 -10.09 -0.37 -3.87
CA GLY A 190 -10.29 0.60 -2.80
C GLY A 190 -9.67 0.15 -1.47
N ASP A 191 -9.55 -1.15 -1.25
CA ASP A 191 -9.00 -1.76 -0.03
C ASP A 191 -7.48 -1.76 -0.01
N LEU A 192 -6.85 -1.66 -1.17
CA LEU A 192 -5.40 -1.81 -1.33
C LEU A 192 -4.66 -0.48 -1.20
N GLY A 193 -5.35 0.65 -1.47
CA GLY A 193 -4.83 1.99 -1.24
C GLY A 193 -4.61 2.33 0.24
N SER A 194 -5.47 1.81 1.11
CA SER A 194 -5.56 2.04 2.57
C SER A 194 -5.29 0.79 3.41
N GLY A 195 -5.36 -0.42 2.83
CA GLY A 195 -5.18 -1.68 3.54
C GLY A 195 -3.77 -1.84 4.12
N LEU A 196 -2.75 -1.36 3.41
CA LEU A 196 -1.36 -1.44 3.88
C LEU A 196 -1.05 -0.52 5.06
N THR A 197 -1.88 0.48 5.34
CA THR A 197 -1.75 1.35 6.53
C THR A 197 -2.62 0.90 7.69
N THR A 198 -3.50 -0.10 7.48
CA THR A 198 -4.45 -0.61 8.49
C THR A 198 -4.21 -2.07 8.89
N THR A 199 -3.37 -2.80 8.14
CA THR A 199 -2.89 -4.13 8.52
C THR A 199 -1.85 -4.04 9.65
N ARG A 200 -2.12 -4.75 10.76
CA ARG A 200 -1.21 -4.96 11.90
C ARG A 200 0.06 -5.72 11.51
#